data_AF-A0A6G1DQS1-F1
#
_entry.id   AF-A0A6G1DQS1-F1
#
_cell.length_a   1.000
_cell.length_b   1.000
_cell.length_c   1.000
_cell.angle_alpha   90.00
_cell.angle_beta   90.00
_cell.angle_gamma   90.00
#
_symmetry.space_group_name_H-M   'P 1'
#
loop_
_entity.id
_entity.type
_entity.pdbx_description
1 polymer ?
#
loop_
_entity_poly.entity_id
_entity_poly.type
_entity_poly.pdbx_seq_one_letter_code
_entity_poly.pdbx_strand_id
1 'polypeptide(L)'
;MALAAALSRAAARLLRMPAPSPVLSLRSRDLCGLPSDDAPSPSSGSATPSEAEILAEIEPVVELVKDILHSPRYGDGGFLSPDDEKAVREKVLVHHPSSEDKIGCGVDAIMAHLAH
;
A
#
# COMPACT_ATOMS: atom_id res chain seq x y z
N MET A 1 38.21 36.06 -9.39
CA MET A 1 37.05 36.56 -10.15
C MET A 1 36.82 35.65 -11.36
N ALA A 2 36.13 34.50 -11.19
CA ALA A 2 35.45 33.71 -12.26
C ALA A 2 35.17 32.25 -11.81
N LEU A 3 34.41 32.06 -10.73
CA LEU A 3 33.86 30.73 -10.40
C LEU A 3 32.47 30.90 -9.75
N ALA A 4 31.62 31.66 -10.43
CA ALA A 4 30.24 31.92 -10.05
C ALA A 4 29.40 32.09 -11.33
N ALA A 5 29.08 30.97 -12.00
CA ALA A 5 28.04 30.93 -13.04
C ALA A 5 27.79 29.48 -13.48
N ALA A 6 26.93 28.74 -12.76
CA ALA A 6 26.13 27.64 -13.32
C ALA A 6 25.08 27.16 -12.30
N LEU A 7 24.27 28.09 -11.76
CA LEU A 7 22.99 27.72 -11.15
C LEU A 7 22.00 27.47 -12.30
N SER A 8 21.80 26.20 -12.66
CA SER A 8 20.89 25.81 -13.72
C SER A 8 19.43 26.10 -13.32
N ARG A 9 18.85 27.04 -14.07
CA ARG A 9 17.42 27.36 -14.18
C ARG A 9 16.59 26.09 -14.50
N ALA A 10 16.07 25.43 -13.48
CA ALA A 10 14.97 24.47 -13.64
C ALA A 10 13.92 24.52 -12.50
N ALA A 11 14.03 25.52 -11.61
CA ALA A 11 13.17 25.64 -10.43
C ALA A 11 11.87 26.45 -10.65
N ALA A 12 11.39 26.64 -11.89
CA ALA A 12 10.22 27.49 -12.17
C ALA A 12 9.24 26.90 -13.20
N ARG A 13 8.95 25.60 -13.12
CA ARG A 13 7.77 24.99 -13.77
C ARG A 13 6.87 24.19 -12.82
N LEU A 14 7.12 24.24 -11.51
CA LEU A 14 6.42 23.47 -10.48
C LEU A 14 5.11 24.08 -9.96
N LEU A 15 4.52 25.11 -10.58
CA LEU A 15 3.32 25.78 -10.03
C LEU A 15 2.22 26.12 -11.05
N ARG A 16 1.95 25.25 -12.04
CA ARG A 16 0.70 25.37 -12.82
C ARG A 16 0.26 24.06 -13.49
N MET A 17 -0.16 23.09 -12.67
CA MET A 17 -1.00 21.99 -13.13
C MET A 17 -2.46 22.28 -12.69
N PRO A 18 -3.41 22.47 -13.62
CA PRO A 18 -4.83 22.42 -13.27
C PRO A 18 -5.24 20.97 -12.99
N ALA A 19 -5.99 20.76 -11.90
CA ALA A 19 -6.54 19.46 -11.52
C ALA A 19 -7.53 18.94 -12.59
N PRO A 20 -7.48 17.66 -12.99
CA PRO A 20 -8.60 17.04 -13.66
C PRO A 20 -9.63 16.57 -12.63
N SER A 21 -10.81 17.21 -12.62
CA SER A 21 -12.01 16.68 -11.96
C SER A 21 -12.53 15.42 -12.70
N PRO A 22 -13.24 14.51 -12.02
CA PRO A 22 -13.50 13.16 -12.51
C PRO A 22 -14.78 13.13 -13.36
N VAL A 23 -14.65 12.91 -14.67
CA VAL A 23 -15.79 12.48 -15.48
C VAL A 23 -15.32 11.60 -16.62
N LEU A 24 -15.34 10.28 -16.44
CA LEU A 24 -15.47 9.36 -17.56
C LEU A 24 -16.51 8.30 -17.21
N SER A 25 -17.75 8.76 -17.35
CA SER A 25 -18.84 8.09 -18.05
C SER A 25 -18.75 6.56 -18.10
N LEU A 26 -19.39 5.92 -17.13
CA LEU A 26 -19.81 4.52 -17.16
C LEU A 26 -20.68 4.30 -18.42
N ARG A 27 -20.08 3.87 -19.53
CA ARG A 27 -20.82 3.41 -20.71
C ARG A 27 -21.33 2.01 -20.41
N SER A 28 -22.55 2.03 -19.88
CA SER A 28 -23.43 0.90 -19.66
C SER A 28 -23.68 0.14 -20.97
N ARG A 29 -23.59 -1.20 -20.87
CA ARG A 29 -24.09 -2.24 -21.78
C ARG A 29 -23.30 -2.45 -23.07
N ASP A 30 -22.47 -3.48 -23.07
CA ASP A 30 -22.72 -4.62 -23.95
C ASP A 30 -22.39 -5.93 -23.23
N LEU A 31 -23.39 -6.81 -23.23
CA LEU A 31 -23.45 -8.10 -22.57
C LEU A 31 -22.71 -9.15 -23.40
N CYS A 32 -22.03 -10.06 -22.70
CA CYS A 32 -21.87 -11.47 -23.05
C CYS A 32 -21.78 -11.81 -24.55
N GLY A 33 -20.62 -11.59 -25.14
CA GLY A 33 -20.17 -12.38 -26.29
C GLY A 33 -19.14 -13.41 -25.81
N LEU A 34 -19.59 -14.56 -25.29
CA LEU A 34 -18.70 -15.71 -25.08
C LEU A 34 -18.59 -16.47 -26.41
N PRO A 35 -17.43 -16.49 -27.09
CA PRO A 35 -17.16 -17.60 -27.99
C PRO A 35 -16.87 -18.82 -27.12
N SER A 36 -17.82 -19.77 -27.11
CA SER A 36 -17.51 -21.15 -26.78
C SER A 36 -16.56 -21.68 -27.86
N ASP A 37 -15.29 -21.79 -27.54
CA ASP A 37 -14.37 -22.66 -28.27
C ASP A 37 -13.50 -23.42 -27.26
N ASP A 38 -13.79 -24.71 -27.16
CA ASP A 38 -12.94 -25.76 -26.62
C ASP A 38 -11.56 -25.69 -27.30
N ALA A 39 -10.60 -25.05 -26.63
CA ALA A 39 -9.18 -25.23 -26.92
C ALA A 39 -8.38 -25.08 -25.62
N PRO A 40 -7.80 -26.17 -25.06
CA PRO A 40 -6.82 -26.03 -24.00
C PRO A 40 -5.56 -25.40 -24.61
N SER A 41 -5.52 -24.07 -24.62
CA SER A 41 -4.26 -23.35 -24.75
C SER A 41 -3.39 -23.78 -23.57
N PRO A 42 -2.12 -24.20 -23.76
CA PRO A 42 -1.20 -24.34 -22.65
C PRO A 42 -0.95 -22.93 -22.10
N SER A 43 -1.83 -22.52 -21.18
CA SER A 43 -1.69 -21.30 -20.43
C SER A 43 -0.39 -21.43 -19.66
N SER A 44 0.62 -20.70 -20.15
CA SER A 44 1.86 -20.45 -19.45
C SER A 44 1.51 -20.15 -18.00
N GLY A 45 1.88 -21.08 -17.11
CA GLY A 45 1.36 -21.19 -15.76
C GLY A 45 1.73 -19.99 -14.89
N SER A 46 0.96 -18.92 -15.00
CA SER A 46 0.82 -17.97 -13.91
C SER A 46 -0.09 -18.64 -12.89
N ALA A 47 0.51 -19.44 -12.00
CA ALA A 47 -0.17 -19.93 -10.82
C ALA A 47 -0.48 -18.73 -9.93
N THR A 48 -1.65 -18.12 -10.12
CA THR A 48 -2.18 -17.17 -9.16
C THR A 48 -2.49 -17.97 -7.89
N PRO A 49 -1.97 -17.56 -6.72
CA PRO A 49 -2.24 -18.27 -5.48
C PRO A 49 -3.74 -18.35 -5.25
N SER A 50 -4.19 -19.48 -4.70
CA SER A 50 -5.60 -19.65 -4.34
C SER A 50 -5.98 -18.70 -3.19
N GLU A 51 -7.26 -18.35 -3.07
CA GLU A 51 -7.74 -17.52 -1.96
C GLU A 51 -7.36 -18.13 -0.60
N ALA A 52 -7.44 -19.46 -0.48
CA ALA A 52 -7.07 -20.18 0.73
C ALA A 52 -5.58 -20.02 1.09
N GLU A 53 -4.69 -20.01 0.10
CA GLU A 53 -3.26 -19.76 0.32
C GLU A 53 -3.00 -18.33 0.78
N ILE A 54 -3.67 -17.35 0.16
CA ILE A 54 -3.56 -15.95 0.54
C ILE A 54 -4.08 -15.75 1.98
N LEU A 55 -5.24 -16.31 2.30
CA LEU A 55 -5.82 -16.19 3.64
C LEU A 55 -4.92 -16.83 4.70
N ALA A 56 -4.32 -17.99 4.41
CA ALA A 56 -3.38 -18.63 5.33
C ALA A 56 -2.15 -17.77 5.63
N GLU A 57 -1.70 -16.94 4.69
CA GLU A 57 -0.60 -15.99 4.89
C GLU A 57 -1.04 -14.73 5.64
N ILE A 58 -2.24 -14.21 5.36
CA ILE A 58 -2.75 -12.95 5.92
C ILE A 58 -3.31 -13.12 7.33
N GLU A 59 -3.92 -14.25 7.65
CA GLU A 59 -4.58 -14.48 8.95
C GLU A 59 -3.63 -14.23 10.15
N PRO A 60 -2.38 -14.75 10.17
CA PRO A 60 -1.43 -14.44 11.25
C PRO A 60 -1.08 -12.95 11.38
N VAL A 61 -1.11 -12.18 10.28
CA VAL A 61 -0.87 -10.73 10.31
C VAL A 61 -2.05 -10.01 10.95
N VAL A 62 -3.27 -10.44 10.62
CA VAL A 62 -4.49 -9.90 11.21
C VAL A 62 -4.56 -10.20 12.71
N GLU A 63 -4.20 -11.42 13.12
CA GLU A 63 -4.12 -11.80 14.54
C GLU A 63 -3.09 -10.95 15.29
N LEU A 64 -1.89 -10.78 14.73
CA LEU A 64 -0.87 -9.90 15.32
C LEU A 64 -1.40 -8.47 15.54
N VAL A 65 -2.04 -7.87 14.53
CA VAL A 65 -2.55 -6.49 14.64
C VAL A 65 -3.68 -6.42 15.68
N LYS A 66 -4.56 -7.42 15.74
CA LYS A 66 -5.59 -7.52 16.79
C LYS A 66 -4.97 -7.62 18.18
N ASP A 67 -3.92 -8.42 18.33
CA ASP A 67 -3.22 -8.58 19.59
C ASP A 67 -2.55 -7.28 20.01
N ILE A 68 -1.94 -6.52 19.09
CA ILE A 68 -1.36 -5.21 19.40
C ILE A 68 -2.45 -4.22 19.86
N LEU A 69 -3.58 -4.15 19.15
CA LEU A 69 -4.62 -3.16 19.42
C LEU A 69 -5.48 -3.48 20.66
N HIS A 70 -5.64 -4.76 21.01
CA HIS A 70 -6.49 -5.16 22.14
C HIS A 70 -5.70 -5.66 23.36
N SER A 71 -4.38 -5.81 23.24
CA SER A 71 -3.58 -6.22 24.37
C SER A 71 -3.47 -5.09 25.39
N PRO A 72 -3.62 -5.37 26.70
CA PRO A 72 -3.38 -4.40 27.76
C PRO A 72 -1.90 -3.99 27.86
N ARG A 73 -1.00 -4.60 27.06
CA ARG A 73 0.42 -4.24 26.97
C ARG A 73 0.64 -2.85 26.40
N TYR A 74 -0.29 -2.36 25.58
CA TYR A 74 -0.19 -1.04 24.97
C TYR A 74 -1.31 -0.15 25.50
N GLY A 75 -0.94 1.00 26.07
CA GLY A 75 -1.89 2.05 26.44
C GLY A 75 -2.17 2.98 25.28
N ASP A 76 -3.19 3.84 25.42
CA ASP A 76 -3.43 4.90 24.44
C ASP A 76 -2.25 5.87 24.40
N GLY A 77 -1.74 6.14 23.19
CA GLY A 77 -0.49 6.88 22.98
C GLY A 77 0.78 6.10 23.33
N GLY A 78 0.68 4.81 23.62
CA GLY A 78 1.83 3.94 23.93
C GLY A 78 2.61 3.54 22.68
N PHE A 79 3.93 3.50 22.78
CA PHE A 79 4.79 2.99 21.71
C PHE A 79 4.75 1.45 21.65
N LEU A 80 4.84 0.91 20.45
CA LEU A 80 4.99 -0.53 20.25
C LEU A 80 6.35 -1.02 20.77
N SER A 81 6.42 -2.28 21.15
CA SER A 81 7.71 -2.93 21.40
C SER A 81 8.51 -3.02 20.10
N PRO A 82 9.85 -3.11 20.15
CA PRO A 82 10.68 -3.21 18.95
C PRO A 82 10.30 -4.38 18.02
N ASP A 83 9.86 -5.50 18.61
CA ASP A 83 9.44 -6.68 17.86
C ASP A 83 8.11 -6.44 17.12
N ASP A 84 7.13 -5.87 17.81
CA ASP A 84 5.82 -5.56 17.21
C ASP A 84 5.93 -4.42 16.19
N GLU A 85 6.76 -3.41 16.44
CA GLU A 85 7.05 -2.35 15.49
C GLU A 85 7.68 -2.90 14.20
N LYS A 86 8.69 -3.74 14.33
CA LYS A 86 9.33 -4.41 13.19
C LYS A 86 8.31 -5.23 12.41
N ALA A 87 7.47 -5.99 13.10
CA ALA A 87 6.46 -6.82 12.46
C ALA A 87 5.40 -5.97 11.72
N VAL A 88 4.94 -4.86 12.28
CA VAL A 88 4.01 -3.94 11.60
C VAL A 88 4.67 -3.28 10.39
N ARG A 89 5.94 -2.85 10.51
CA ARG A 89 6.66 -2.27 9.37
C ARG A 89 6.78 -3.27 8.22
N GLU A 90 7.24 -4.48 8.51
CA GLU A 90 7.57 -5.48 7.48
C GLU A 90 6.33 -6.17 6.90
N LYS A 91 5.30 -6.43 7.71
CA LYS A 91 4.13 -7.21 7.29
C LYS A 91 2.90 -6.38 6.95
N VAL A 92 2.85 -5.11 7.37
CA VAL A 92 1.68 -4.24 7.17
C VAL A 92 2.03 -3.03 6.31
N LEU A 93 2.99 -2.21 6.74
CA LEU A 93 3.25 -0.92 6.07
C LEU A 93 3.80 -1.08 4.65
N VAL A 94 4.67 -2.07 4.42
CA VAL A 94 5.25 -2.34 3.08
C VAL A 94 4.17 -2.66 2.04
N HIS A 95 3.04 -3.25 2.46
CA HIS A 95 1.96 -3.67 1.58
C HIS A 95 0.83 -2.63 1.45
N HIS A 96 0.95 -1.46 2.08
CA HIS A 96 -0.03 -0.40 1.96
C HIS A 96 0.02 0.23 0.54
N PRO A 97 -1.11 0.55 -0.11
CA PRO A 97 -1.12 1.14 -1.45
C PRO A 97 -0.42 2.51 -1.55
N SER A 98 -0.21 3.16 -0.40
CA SER A 98 0.57 4.39 -0.25
C SER A 98 1.76 4.20 0.68
N SER A 99 2.46 3.07 0.59
CA SER A 99 3.59 2.73 1.48
C SER A 99 4.72 3.76 1.41
N GLU A 100 5.01 4.31 0.23
CA GLU A 100 6.01 5.37 0.04
C GLU A 100 5.70 6.62 0.87
N ASP A 101 4.44 7.06 0.91
CA ASP A 101 4.04 8.23 1.71
C ASP A 101 4.01 7.95 3.21
N LYS A 102 3.74 6.70 3.60
CA LYS A 102 3.65 6.29 5.01
C LYS A 102 5.00 6.01 5.64
N ILE A 103 5.94 5.46 4.87
CA ILE A 103 7.27 5.10 5.35
C ILE A 103 8.27 6.21 5.02
N GLY A 104 8.22 6.80 3.82
CA GLY A 104 9.10 7.88 3.39
C GLY A 104 10.58 7.56 3.61
N CYS A 105 11.28 8.46 4.30
CA CYS A 105 12.68 8.27 4.69
C CYS A 105 12.89 7.30 5.86
N GLY A 106 11.81 6.84 6.50
CA GLY A 106 11.84 5.94 7.64
C GLY A 106 10.69 6.19 8.62
N VAL A 107 10.48 5.22 9.49
CA VAL A 107 9.60 5.29 10.67
C VAL A 107 10.48 5.28 11.92
N ASP A 108 10.39 6.32 12.74
CA ASP A 108 11.16 6.41 14.00
C ASP A 108 10.53 5.58 15.13
N ALA A 109 9.20 5.58 15.23
CA ALA A 109 8.43 4.78 16.17
C ALA A 109 6.98 4.59 15.71
N ILE A 110 6.32 3.53 16.15
CA ILE A 110 4.86 3.33 15.96
C ILE A 110 4.14 3.47 17.30
N MET A 111 3.06 4.25 17.31
CA MET A 111 2.23 4.53 18.49
C MET A 111 0.83 3.93 18.33
N ALA A 112 0.33 3.28 19.37
CA ALA A 112 -1.03 2.76 19.44
C ALA A 112 -1.99 3.86 19.93
N HIS A 113 -3.03 4.14 19.16
CA HIS A 113 -4.13 5.00 19.58
C HIS A 113 -5.40 4.16 19.74
N LEU A 114 -5.90 4.06 20.96
CA LEU A 114 -7.05 3.22 21.30
C LEU A 114 -8.32 4.08 21.23
N ALA A 115 -9.31 3.63 20.47
CA ALA A 115 -10.61 4.30 20.45
C ALA A 115 -11.34 4.05 21.78
N HIS A 116 -11.67 5.13 22.49
CA HIS A 116 -12.46 5.14 23.72
C HIS A 116 -13.97 5.18 23.46
#